data_AF-A0A2D8PE61-F1
#
_entry.id   AF-A0A2D8PE61-F1
#
_cell.length_a   1.000
_cell.length_b   1.000
_cell.length_c   1.000
_cell.angle_alpha   90.00
_cell.angle_beta   90.00
_cell.angle_gamma   90.00
#
_symmetry.space_group_name_H-M   'P 1'
#
loop_
_entity.id
_entity.type
_entity.pdbx_description
1 polymer ?
#
loop_
_entity_poly.entity_id
_entity_poly.type
_entity_poly.pdbx_seq_one_letter_code
_entity_poly.pdbx_strand_id
1 'polypeptide(L)' 'MDSPHVEVTVETSRFSVWRNGDRVEVIRISPEALPRLSVVLARAEVAIERATGCRVWQGTLKGDQAVVTARLACG' A
#
# COMPACT_ATOMS: atom_id res chain seq x y z
N MET A 1 -5.87 19.46 5.76
CA MET A 1 -5.83 18.54 4.60
C MET A 1 -6.36 17.21 5.07
N ASP A 2 -7.62 16.93 4.81
CA ASP A 2 -8.26 15.67 5.19
C ASP A 2 -8.62 14.96 3.89
N SER A 3 -7.62 14.36 3.25
CA SER A 3 -7.90 13.39 2.18
C SER A 3 -8.13 12.07 2.89
N PRO A 4 -9.29 11.40 2.70
CA PRO A 4 -9.60 10.20 3.45
C PRO A 4 -8.60 9.10 3.10
N HIS A 5 -7.80 8.68 4.08
CA HIS A 5 -6.93 7.51 4.00
C HIS A 5 -7.52 6.38 4.82
N VAL A 6 -7.22 5.14 4.42
CA VAL A 6 -7.56 3.95 5.19
C VAL A 6 -6.30 3.40 5.82
N GLU A 7 -6.31 3.25 7.14
CA GLU A 7 -5.22 2.56 7.83
C GLU A 7 -5.45 1.04 7.82
N VAL A 8 -4.45 0.29 7.38
CA VAL A 8 -4.49 -1.17 7.34
C VAL A 8 -3.26 -1.73 8.02
N THR A 9 -3.49 -2.69 8.91
CA THR A 9 -2.41 -3.48 9.52
C THR A 9 -2.30 -4.81 8.78
N VAL A 10 -1.08 -5.13 8.34
CA VAL A 10 -0.72 -6.40 7.72
C VAL A 10 0.52 -6.93 8.45
N GLU A 11 0.33 -7.99 9.24
CA GLU A 11 1.36 -8.51 10.14
C GLU A 11 1.89 -7.41 11.07
N THR A 12 3.20 -7.14 11.06
CA THR A 12 3.86 -6.10 11.87
C THR A 12 3.82 -4.72 11.22
N SER A 13 3.38 -4.62 9.96
CA SER A 13 3.37 -3.37 9.21
C SER A 13 2.02 -2.67 9.28
N ARG A 14 2.02 -1.37 9.60
CA ARG A 14 0.85 -0.50 9.50
C ARG A 14 1.02 0.46 8.34
N PHE A 15 0.01 0.57 7.50
CA PHE A 15 0.01 1.38 6.28
C PHE A 15 -1.13 2.38 6.30
N SER A 16 -0.87 3.59 5.80
CA SER A 16 -1.88 4.57 5.41
C SER A 16 -2.04 4.51 3.89
N VAL A 17 -3.22 4.09 3.42
CA VAL A 17 -3.51 3.90 1.99
C VAL A 17 -4.32 5.09 1.48
N TRP A 18 -3.77 5.75 0.48
CA TRP A 18 -4.35 6.91 -0.21
C TRP A 18 -4.74 6.50 -1.62
N ARG A 19 -5.99 6.77 -2.01
CA ARG A 19 -6.50 6.44 -3.34
C ARG A 19 -6.86 7.70 -4.10
N ASN A 20 -6.44 7.76 -5.37
CA ASN A 20 -6.88 8.75 -6.33
C ASN A 20 -7.20 8.06 -7.66
N GLY A 21 -8.49 7.84 -7.93
CA GLY A 21 -8.94 7.10 -9.11
C GLY A 21 -8.42 5.66 -9.15
N ASP A 22 -7.65 5.34 -10.18
CA ASP A 22 -6.96 4.06 -10.39
C ASP A 22 -5.57 4.01 -9.74
N ARG A 23 -5.09 5.09 -9.12
CA ARG A 23 -3.77 5.14 -8.48
C ARG A 23 -3.90 5.04 -6.97
N VAL A 24 -2.92 4.37 -6.37
CA VAL A 24 -2.75 4.34 -4.91
C VAL A 24 -1.33 4.69 -4.50
N GLU A 25 -1.23 5.42 -3.40
CA GLU A 25 -0.02 5.64 -2.64
C GLU A 25 -0.20 5.05 -1.24
N VAL A 26 0.81 4.35 -0.76
CA VAL A 26 0.79 3.60 0.48
C VAL A 26 2.00 3.98 1.30
N ILE A 27 1.77 4.58 2.46
CA ILE A 27 2.82 5.03 3.35
C ILE A 27 2.89 4.07 4.53
N ARG A 28 4.04 3.46 4.79
CA ARG A 28 4.25 2.68 6.02
C ARG A 28 4.41 3.64 7.19
N ILE A 29 3.52 3.51 8.17
CA ILE A 29 3.47 4.37 9.37
C ILE A 29 3.92 3.65 10.64
N SER A 30 4.26 2.35 10.56
CA SER A 30 4.91 1.61 11.64
C SER A 30 6.44 1.67 11.56
N PRO A 31 7.14 1.76 12.71
CA PRO A 31 8.59 1.58 12.76
C PRO A 31 8.95 0.10 12.62
N GLU A 32 9.86 -0.22 11.70
CA GLU A 32 10.43 -1.57 11.52
C GLU A 32 11.92 -1.45 11.15
N ALA A 33 12.78 -2.26 11.78
CA ALA A 33 14.22 -2.23 11.55
C ALA A 33 14.57 -2.94 10.23
N LEU A 34 15.13 -2.19 9.28
CA LEU A 34 15.68 -2.67 8.00
C LEU A 34 14.83 -3.76 7.30
N PRO A 35 13.53 -3.53 7.05
CA PRO A 35 12.70 -4.53 6.40
C PRO A 35 13.16 -4.74 4.95
N ARG A 36 13.10 -5.99 4.49
CA ARG A 36 13.37 -6.35 3.09
C ARG A 36 12.31 -5.70 2.20
N LEU A 37 12.72 -5.05 1.11
CA LEU A 37 11.80 -4.38 0.20
C LEU A 37 10.71 -5.32 -0.32
N SER A 38 11.05 -6.56 -0.71
CA SER A 38 10.08 -7.55 -1.19
C SER A 38 8.98 -7.87 -0.17
N VAL A 39 9.31 -7.90 1.12
CA VAL A 39 8.33 -8.11 2.20
C VAL A 39 7.41 -6.89 2.33
N VAL A 40 7.96 -5.69 2.27
CA VAL A 40 7.16 -4.45 2.33
C VAL A 40 6.21 -4.38 1.14
N LEU A 41 6.68 -4.67 -0.08
CA LEU A 41 5.85 -4.67 -1.28
C LEU A 41 4.71 -5.69 -1.16
N ALA A 42 4.99 -6.93 -0.75
CA ALA A 42 3.96 -7.95 -0.57
C ALA A 42 2.89 -7.54 0.48
N ARG A 43 3.31 -6.95 1.61
CA ARG A 43 2.37 -6.47 2.62
C ARG A 43 1.59 -5.23 2.17
N ALA A 44 2.22 -4.34 1.41
CA ALA A 44 1.57 -3.17 0.83
C ALA A 44 0.50 -3.57 -0.20
N GLU A 45 0.76 -4.58 -1.04
CA GLU A 45 -0.24 -5.16 -1.95
C GLU A 45 -1.47 -5.63 -1.19
N VAL A 46 -1.28 -6.42 -0.12
CA VAL A 46 -2.38 -6.87 0.74
C VAL A 46 -3.12 -5.69 1.38
N ALA A 47 -2.40 -4.66 1.83
CA ALA A 47 -3.01 -3.46 2.40
C ALA A 47 -3.88 -2.71 1.38
N ILE A 48 -3.40 -2.58 0.14
CA ILE A 48 -4.13 -1.96 -0.98
C ILE A 48 -5.42 -2.72 -1.24
N GLU A 49 -5.34 -4.05 -1.38
CA GLU A 49 -6.52 -4.87 -1.69
C GLU A 49 -7.57 -4.78 -0.58
N ARG A 50 -7.15 -4.78 0.69
CA ARG A 50 -8.05 -4.62 1.85
C ARG A 50 -8.68 -3.23 1.93
N ALA A 51 -7.90 -2.18 1.68
CA ALA A 51 -8.36 -0.79 1.76
C ALA A 51 -9.32 -0.41 0.62
N THR A 52 -9.11 -0.98 -0.57
CA THR A 52 -9.80 -0.55 -1.80
C THR A 52 -10.83 -1.54 -2.30
N GLY A 53 -10.73 -2.82 -1.92
CA GLY A 53 -11.52 -3.91 -2.49
C GLY A 53 -11.12 -4.30 -3.92
N CYS A 54 -10.10 -3.68 -4.49
CA CYS A 54 -9.63 -3.94 -5.86
C CYS A 54 -8.28 -4.64 -5.87
N ARG A 55 -8.01 -5.39 -6.95
CA ARG A 55 -6.70 -5.99 -7.20
C ARG A 55 -5.68 -4.93 -7.62
N VAL A 56 -4.40 -5.18 -7.34
CA VAL A 56 -3.29 -4.40 -7.91
C VAL A 56 -3.04 -4.83 -9.35
N TRP A 57 -2.84 -3.88 -10.25
CA TRP A 57 -2.49 -4.17 -11.63
C TRP A 57 -1.06 -4.72 -11.71
N GLN A 58 -0.89 -5.93 -12.21
CA GLN A 58 0.38 -6.64 -12.34
C GLN A 58 1.48 -5.75 -12.94
N GLY A 59 2.65 -5.74 -12.30
CA GLY A 59 3.81 -4.97 -12.73
C GLY A 59 3.76 -3.47 -12.40
N THR A 60 2.70 -2.98 -11.73
CA THR A 60 2.61 -1.55 -11.34
C THR A 60 3.06 -1.27 -9.91
N LEU A 61 3.12 -2.29 -9.06
CA LEU A 61 3.55 -2.19 -7.67
C LEU A 61 5.05 -1.88 -7.59
N LYS A 62 5.40 -0.73 -7.02
CA LYS A 62 6.78 -0.25 -6.93
C LYS A 62 6.96 0.79 -5.82
N GLY A 63 8.20 1.05 -5.43
CA GLY A 63 8.54 2.06 -4.43
C GLY A 63 9.73 1.62 -3.60
N ASP A 64 9.77 2.07 -2.36
CA ASP A 64 10.77 1.73 -1.36
C ASP A 64 10.13 1.18 -0.07
N GLN A 65 10.93 1.04 0.99
CA GLN A 65 10.42 0.54 2.26
C GLN A 65 9.42 1.49 2.93
N ALA A 66 9.45 2.79 2.69
CA ALA A 66 8.56 3.76 3.33
C ALA A 66 7.31 4.04 2.50
N VAL A 67 7.47 4.20 1.17
CA VAL A 67 6.39 4.58 0.26
C VAL A 67 6.29 3.60 -0.89
N VAL A 68 5.08 3.07 -1.11
CA VAL A 68 4.74 2.16 -2.20
C VAL A 68 3.62 2.77 -3.04
N THR A 69 3.69 2.60 -4.36
CA THR A 69 2.66 3.05 -5.30
C THR A 69 2.23 1.89 -6.20
N ALA A 70 0.99 1.94 -6.68
CA ALA A 70 0.44 0.96 -7.61
C ALA A 70 -0.73 1.56 -8.41
N ARG A 71 -1.15 0.82 -9.44
CA ARG A 71 -2.47 1.00 -10.06
C ARG A 71 -3.44 -0.09 -9.60
N LEU A 72 -4.72 0.24 -9.56
CA LEU A 72 -5.83 -0.66 -9.24
C LEU A 72 -6.48 -1.18 -10.52
N ALA A 73 -6.82 -2.45 -10.53
CA ALA A 73 -7.73 -3.06 -11.49
C ALA A 73 -9.14 -3.13 -10.85
N CYS A 74 -9.87 -2.02 -10.93
CA CYS A 74 -11.25 -1.91 -10.45
C CYS A 74 -12.22 -1.89 -11.66
N GLY A 75 -12.68 -3.06 -12.10
CA GLY A 75 -13.56 -3.20 -13.27
C GLY A 75 -12.79 -3.40 -14.56
#